data_AF-A0A7S1E2Z6-F1
#
_entry.id   AF-A0A7S1E2Z6-F1
#
_cell.length_a   1.000
_cell.length_b   1.000
_cell.length_c   1.000
_cell.angle_alpha   90.00
_cell.angle_beta   90.00
_cell.angle_gamma   90.00
#
_symmetry.space_group_name_H-M   'P 1'
#
loop_
_entity.id
_entity.type
_entity.pdbx_description
1 polymer ?
#
loop_
_entity_poly.entity_id
_entity_poly.type
_entity_poly.pdbx_seq_one_letter_code
_entity_poly.pdbx_strand_id
1 'polypeptide(L)'
;YVERSMATLTALADFHQHDPTYRAAEIKYAIAKGRSFLKSIQRPDGSWYGSWACCFCYGCWFGIEGLIKTGDSFDSPAIKRACNFLISHQRKNGGWGEDFTSCYDKDYASRGMDAYGDDGSGVVNTAWALLALSAAKCDNKDAIKRGMLYLMKRQLCSGDFPQEGIAGVFNRACGITYTSYRNVFPLWALG
;
A
#
# COMPACT_ATOMS: atom_id res chain seq x y z
N TYR A 1 -3.97 1.93 -13.79
CA TYR A 1 -3.09 2.07 -12.61
C TYR A 1 -3.97 2.09 -11.39
N VAL A 2 -3.75 1.16 -10.46
CA VAL A 2 -4.54 1.08 -9.21
C VAL A 2 -4.46 2.41 -8.45
N GLU A 3 -3.30 3.07 -8.52
CA GLU A 3 -2.95 4.24 -7.73
C GLU A 3 -3.65 5.50 -8.19
N ARG A 4 -3.62 5.75 -9.51
CA ARG A 4 -4.33 6.89 -10.11
C ARG A 4 -5.84 6.73 -10.03
N SER A 5 -6.33 5.50 -10.18
CA SER A 5 -7.75 5.21 -10.04
C SER A 5 -8.20 5.45 -8.61
N MET A 6 -7.52 4.89 -7.61
CA MET A 6 -7.85 5.13 -6.19
C MET A 6 -7.82 6.64 -5.86
N ALA A 7 -6.77 7.37 -6.25
CA ALA A 7 -6.64 8.79 -5.91
C ALA A 7 -7.85 9.62 -6.39
N THR A 8 -8.25 9.43 -7.65
CA THR A 8 -9.43 10.12 -8.20
C THR A 8 -10.74 9.63 -7.57
N LEU A 9 -10.85 8.33 -7.31
CA LEU A 9 -12.08 7.73 -6.75
C LEU A 9 -12.34 8.18 -5.32
N THR A 10 -11.30 8.20 -4.48
CA THR A 10 -11.40 8.65 -3.09
C THR A 10 -11.75 10.14 -3.04
N ALA A 11 -11.11 10.97 -3.87
CA ALA A 11 -11.44 12.40 -3.96
C ALA A 11 -12.89 12.64 -4.40
N LEU A 12 -13.38 11.89 -5.40
CA LEU A 12 -14.78 11.96 -5.83
C LEU A 12 -15.75 11.48 -4.74
N ALA A 13 -15.41 10.41 -4.02
CA ALA A 13 -16.23 9.90 -2.93
C ALA A 13 -16.34 10.90 -1.78
N ASP A 14 -15.22 11.47 -1.36
CA ASP A 14 -15.17 12.48 -0.30
C ASP A 14 -15.89 13.77 -0.73
N PHE A 15 -15.69 14.23 -1.97
CA PHE A 15 -16.42 15.39 -2.51
C PHE A 15 -17.93 15.15 -2.55
N HIS A 16 -18.38 13.97 -2.99
CA HIS A 16 -19.80 13.64 -3.07
C HIS A 16 -20.48 13.54 -1.71
N GLN A 17 -19.73 13.20 -0.65
CA GLN A 17 -20.24 13.29 0.72
C GLN A 17 -20.49 14.74 1.15
N HIS A 18 -19.68 15.68 0.66
CA HIS A 18 -19.80 17.10 0.98
C HIS A 18 -20.87 17.81 0.13
N ASP A 19 -20.90 17.56 -1.18
CA ASP A 19 -21.94 18.03 -2.09
C ASP A 19 -22.61 16.84 -2.81
N PRO A 20 -23.69 16.29 -2.23
CA PRO A 20 -24.37 15.13 -2.79
C PRO A 20 -25.22 15.45 -4.03
N THR A 21 -25.38 16.73 -4.38
CA THR A 21 -26.26 17.16 -5.47
C THR A 21 -25.50 17.42 -6.77
N TYR A 22 -24.27 17.92 -6.68
CA TYR A 22 -23.45 18.20 -7.84
C TYR A 22 -23.10 16.93 -8.62
N ARG A 23 -23.62 16.81 -9.85
CA ARG A 23 -23.32 15.72 -10.80
C ARG A 23 -23.42 14.32 -10.18
N ALA A 24 -24.38 14.14 -9.28
CA ALA A 24 -24.51 12.95 -8.44
C ALA A 24 -24.54 11.64 -9.25
N ALA A 25 -25.24 11.64 -10.39
CA ALA A 25 -25.36 10.46 -11.24
C ALA A 25 -24.02 10.09 -11.88
N GLU A 26 -23.30 11.06 -12.44
CA GLU A 26 -22.01 10.81 -13.08
C GLU A 26 -20.94 10.41 -12.07
N ILE A 27 -20.93 11.03 -10.88
CA ILE A 27 -19.99 10.67 -9.82
C ILE A 27 -20.24 9.24 -9.34
N LYS A 28 -21.49 8.87 -9.04
CA LYS A 28 -21.83 7.49 -8.64
C LYS A 28 -21.45 6.48 -9.73
N TYR A 29 -21.72 6.80 -10.99
CA TYR A 29 -21.33 5.97 -12.12
C TYR A 29 -19.81 5.81 -12.25
N ALA A 30 -19.06 6.92 -12.15
CA ALA A 30 -17.60 6.90 -12.20
C ALA A 30 -17.00 6.08 -11.05
N ILE A 31 -17.54 6.24 -9.83
CA ILE A 31 -17.16 5.46 -8.66
C ILE A 31 -17.40 3.96 -8.87
N ALA A 32 -18.58 3.58 -9.34
CA ALA A 32 -18.91 2.17 -9.60
C ALA A 32 -18.00 1.57 -10.68
N LYS A 33 -17.77 2.28 -11.78
CA LYS A 33 -16.88 1.83 -12.87
C LYS A 33 -15.44 1.69 -12.39
N GLY A 34 -14.96 2.67 -11.63
CA GLY A 34 -13.62 2.64 -11.05
C GLY A 34 -13.43 1.49 -10.09
N ARG A 35 -14.42 1.21 -9.22
CA ARG A 35 -14.37 0.07 -8.31
C ARG A 35 -14.31 -1.26 -9.05
N SER A 36 -15.12 -1.44 -10.10
CA SER A 36 -15.05 -2.62 -10.97
C SER A 36 -13.68 -2.76 -11.64
N PHE A 37 -13.08 -1.65 -12.08
CA PHE A 37 -11.73 -1.66 -12.62
C PHE A 37 -10.68 -2.09 -11.59
N LEU A 38 -10.73 -1.58 -10.35
CA LEU A 38 -9.80 -2.00 -9.30
C LEU A 38 -9.85 -3.52 -9.08
N LYS A 39 -11.06 -4.10 -9.04
CA LYS A 39 -11.25 -5.55 -8.91
C LYS A 39 -10.74 -6.31 -10.13
N SER A 40 -10.95 -5.80 -11.35
CA SER A 40 -10.55 -6.49 -12.58
C SER A 40 -9.03 -6.56 -12.79
N ILE A 41 -8.28 -5.65 -12.17
CA ILE A 41 -6.80 -5.63 -12.24
C ILE A 41 -6.13 -6.25 -11.01
N GLN A 42 -6.89 -6.71 -10.02
CA GLN A 42 -6.34 -7.45 -8.89
C GLN A 42 -5.79 -8.79 -9.39
N ARG A 43 -4.60 -9.16 -8.91
CA ARG A 43 -3.98 -10.43 -9.26
C ARG A 43 -4.67 -11.61 -8.54
N PRO A 44 -4.53 -12.84 -9.05
CA PRO A 44 -5.07 -14.04 -8.40
C PRO A 44 -4.56 -14.24 -6.96
N ASP A 45 -3.31 -13.87 -6.69
CA ASP A 45 -2.68 -13.89 -5.36
C ASP A 45 -3.26 -12.84 -4.39
N GLY A 46 -4.12 -11.93 -4.85
CA GLY A 46 -4.74 -10.87 -4.06
C GLY A 46 -4.04 -9.52 -4.15
N SER A 47 -2.85 -9.45 -4.74
CA SER A 47 -2.07 -8.23 -4.81
C SER A 47 -2.48 -7.31 -5.96
N TRP A 48 -2.03 -6.06 -5.88
CA TRP A 48 -2.00 -5.14 -7.02
C TRP A 48 -0.56 -4.73 -7.31
N TYR A 49 -0.25 -4.60 -8.60
CA TYR A 49 1.07 -4.15 -9.05
C TYR A 49 1.19 -2.63 -8.94
N GLY A 50 2.15 -2.15 -8.16
CA GLY A 50 2.55 -0.75 -8.09
C GLY A 50 3.42 -0.35 -9.27
N SER A 51 3.00 0.70 -9.98
CA SER A 51 3.66 1.23 -11.18
C SER A 51 4.45 2.52 -10.93
N TRP A 52 4.21 3.20 -9.80
CA TRP A 52 4.87 4.46 -9.42
C TRP A 52 5.81 4.32 -8.20
N ALA A 53 5.76 3.18 -7.53
CA ALA A 53 6.64 2.83 -6.43
C ALA A 53 6.81 1.30 -6.37
N CYS A 54 7.76 0.85 -5.56
CA CYS A 54 8.17 -0.54 -5.44
C CYS A 54 7.47 -1.27 -4.27
N CYS A 55 6.59 -2.24 -4.49
CA CYS A 55 5.76 -2.47 -5.67
C CYS A 55 4.35 -2.92 -5.22
N PHE A 56 4.26 -4.08 -4.60
CA PHE A 56 3.02 -4.72 -4.18
C PHE A 56 2.49 -4.19 -2.86
N CYS A 57 3.33 -3.84 -1.88
CA CYS A 57 2.87 -3.18 -0.65
C CYS A 57 2.18 -1.86 -0.98
N TYR A 58 2.81 -1.09 -1.87
CA TYR A 58 2.26 0.15 -2.42
C TYR A 58 0.96 -0.11 -3.19
N GLY A 59 0.97 -1.01 -4.17
CA GLY A 59 -0.21 -1.32 -4.97
C GLY A 59 -1.40 -1.82 -4.12
N CYS A 60 -1.14 -2.70 -3.14
CA CYS A 60 -2.14 -3.21 -2.22
C CYS A 60 -2.76 -2.12 -1.35
N TRP A 61 -1.95 -1.19 -0.83
CA TRP A 61 -2.47 -0.04 -0.09
C TRP A 61 -3.50 0.74 -0.92
N PHE A 62 -3.15 1.13 -2.15
CA PHE A 62 -4.08 1.82 -3.04
C PHE A 62 -5.30 0.98 -3.43
N GLY A 63 -5.12 -0.32 -3.68
CA GLY A 63 -6.22 -1.22 -4.04
C GLY A 63 -7.24 -1.35 -2.91
N ILE A 64 -6.77 -1.60 -1.68
CA ILE A 64 -7.63 -1.75 -0.50
C ILE A 64 -8.33 -0.43 -0.18
N GLU A 65 -7.59 0.67 -0.07
CA GLU A 65 -8.18 1.97 0.29
C GLU A 65 -9.20 2.43 -0.75
N GLY A 66 -8.90 2.27 -2.04
CA GLY A 66 -9.81 2.62 -3.11
C GLY A 66 -11.11 1.82 -3.09
N LEU A 67 -11.06 0.52 -2.78
CA LEU A 67 -12.27 -0.28 -2.62
C LEU A 67 -13.11 0.18 -1.43
N ILE A 68 -12.50 0.38 -0.27
CA ILE A 68 -13.18 0.75 0.97
C ILE A 68 -13.80 2.14 0.87
N LYS A 69 -13.02 3.14 0.43
CA LYS A 69 -13.48 4.53 0.28
C LYS A 69 -14.59 4.67 -0.76
N THR A 70 -14.63 3.78 -1.74
CA THR A 70 -15.72 3.76 -2.70
C THR A 70 -16.93 2.97 -2.25
N GLY A 71 -16.91 2.30 -1.09
CA GLY A 71 -18.08 1.66 -0.49
C GLY A 71 -18.14 0.13 -0.62
N ASP A 72 -17.01 -0.56 -0.86
CA ASP A 72 -16.95 -2.01 -0.62
C ASP A 72 -16.90 -2.31 0.88
N SER A 73 -17.50 -3.42 1.30
CA SER A 73 -17.41 -3.92 2.67
C SER A 73 -15.99 -4.41 2.99
N PHE A 74 -15.55 -4.26 4.25
CA PHE A 74 -14.33 -4.87 4.78
C PHE A 74 -14.31 -6.40 4.57
N ASP A 75 -15.48 -7.03 4.49
CA ASP A 75 -15.62 -8.46 4.24
C ASP A 75 -15.44 -8.88 2.76
N SER A 76 -15.22 -7.93 1.86
CA SER A 76 -15.04 -8.17 0.43
C SER A 76 -13.94 -9.22 0.19
N PRO A 77 -14.18 -10.27 -0.62
CA PRO A 77 -13.16 -11.27 -0.95
C PRO A 77 -11.88 -10.66 -1.53
N ALA A 78 -12.00 -9.56 -2.28
CA ALA A 78 -10.85 -8.83 -2.81
C ALA A 78 -9.96 -8.26 -1.70
N ILE A 79 -10.56 -7.63 -0.68
CA ILE A 79 -9.84 -7.05 0.45
C ILE A 79 -9.21 -8.16 1.31
N LYS A 80 -9.96 -9.24 1.59
CA LYS A 80 -9.43 -10.39 2.35
C LYS A 80 -8.22 -11.03 1.68
N ARG A 81 -8.27 -11.26 0.36
CA ARG A 81 -7.11 -11.79 -0.38
C ARG A 81 -5.91 -10.86 -0.32
N ALA A 82 -6.12 -9.55 -0.47
CA ALA A 82 -5.03 -8.57 -0.37
C ALA A 82 -4.41 -8.51 1.03
N CYS A 83 -5.22 -8.58 2.09
CA CYS A 83 -4.72 -8.67 3.47
C CYS A 83 -3.91 -9.95 3.66
N ASN A 84 -4.42 -11.10 3.19
CA ASN A 84 -3.72 -12.38 3.29
C ASN A 84 -2.39 -12.35 2.53
N PHE A 85 -2.35 -11.74 1.34
CA PHE A 85 -1.12 -11.51 0.59
C PHE A 85 -0.11 -10.70 1.40
N LEU A 86 -0.52 -9.58 2.02
CA LEU A 86 0.40 -8.80 2.85
C LEU A 86 0.87 -9.63 4.05
N ILE A 87 -0.03 -10.25 4.80
CA ILE A 87 0.32 -11.06 5.97
C ILE A 87 1.30 -12.18 5.62
N SER A 88 1.12 -12.86 4.48
CA SER A 88 2.01 -13.96 4.07
C SER A 88 3.43 -13.50 3.71
N HIS A 89 3.61 -12.21 3.40
CA HIS A 89 4.91 -11.62 3.08
C HIS A 89 5.54 -10.84 4.25
N GLN A 90 4.92 -10.86 5.43
CA GLN A 90 5.50 -10.24 6.61
C GLN A 90 6.74 -11.02 7.06
N ARG A 91 7.85 -10.32 7.27
CA ARG A 91 9.12 -10.92 7.70
C ARG A 91 9.17 -11.19 9.20
N LYS A 92 10.16 -11.99 9.62
CA LYS A 92 10.35 -12.40 11.02
C LYS A 92 10.55 -11.21 11.97
N ASN A 93 11.26 -10.17 11.52
CA ASN A 93 11.45 -8.93 12.28
C ASN A 93 10.19 -8.04 12.33
N GLY A 94 9.09 -8.45 11.69
CA GLY A 94 7.79 -7.75 11.70
C GLY A 94 7.59 -6.79 10.53
N GLY A 95 8.62 -6.47 9.76
CA GLY A 95 8.51 -5.56 8.63
C GLY A 95 8.10 -6.23 7.32
N TRP A 96 7.93 -5.39 6.30
CA TRP A 96 7.80 -5.76 4.89
C TRP A 96 8.92 -5.10 4.11
N GLY A 97 9.30 -5.70 3.00
CA GLY A 97 10.32 -5.14 2.13
C GLY A 97 10.32 -5.78 0.76
N GLU A 98 10.46 -4.92 -0.23
CA GLU A 98 10.55 -5.23 -1.65
C GLU A 98 11.75 -4.46 -2.18
N ASP A 99 12.49 -5.04 -3.10
CA ASP A 99 13.52 -4.33 -3.84
C ASP A 99 13.07 -4.10 -5.29
N PHE A 100 13.92 -3.39 -6.03
CA PHE A 100 13.66 -3.03 -7.41
C PHE A 100 13.31 -4.22 -8.33
N THR A 101 13.78 -5.43 -8.01
CA THR A 101 13.46 -6.63 -8.80
C THR A 101 11.96 -6.92 -8.78
N SER A 102 11.23 -6.52 -7.73
CA SER A 102 9.77 -6.65 -7.70
C SER A 102 9.06 -5.88 -8.81
N CYS A 103 9.62 -4.75 -9.22
CA CYS A 103 9.09 -3.97 -10.33
C CYS A 103 9.42 -4.61 -11.68
N TYR A 104 10.65 -5.11 -11.82
CA TYR A 104 11.19 -5.68 -13.07
C TYR A 104 10.57 -7.05 -13.37
N ASP A 105 10.64 -7.98 -12.42
CA ASP A 105 10.13 -9.35 -12.54
C ASP A 105 8.61 -9.43 -12.40
N LYS A 106 7.99 -8.37 -11.85
CA LYS A 106 6.56 -8.32 -11.49
C LYS A 106 6.19 -9.45 -10.54
N ASP A 107 7.06 -9.74 -9.59
CA ASP A 107 6.82 -10.70 -8.52
C ASP A 107 7.39 -10.19 -7.20
N TYR A 108 6.88 -10.67 -6.08
CA TYR A 108 7.35 -10.19 -4.78
C TYR A 108 8.79 -10.68 -4.54
N ALA A 109 9.73 -9.76 -4.29
CA ALA A 109 11.15 -10.11 -4.15
C ALA A 109 11.36 -10.96 -2.89
N SER A 110 11.78 -12.21 -3.07
CA SER A 110 11.98 -13.16 -1.96
C SER A 110 12.98 -12.64 -0.93
N ARG A 111 14.08 -12.03 -1.39
CA ARG A 111 15.07 -11.41 -0.49
C ARG A 111 14.66 -10.02 -0.01
N GLY A 112 13.77 -9.33 -0.72
CA GLY A 112 13.34 -7.97 -0.38
C GLY A 112 14.55 -7.04 -0.27
N MET A 113 14.54 -6.16 0.73
CA MET A 113 15.59 -5.14 0.93
C MET A 113 16.87 -5.65 1.62
N ASP A 114 17.28 -6.90 1.39
CA ASP A 114 18.37 -7.54 2.16
C ASP A 114 19.68 -6.72 2.17
N ALA A 115 20.00 -6.06 1.04
CA ALA A 115 21.20 -5.26 0.91
C ALA A 115 21.13 -3.83 1.49
N TYR A 116 19.92 -3.30 1.74
CA TYR A 116 19.72 -1.86 2.03
C TYR A 116 18.72 -1.59 3.17
N GLY A 117 18.15 -2.63 3.75
CA GLY A 117 17.14 -2.58 4.81
C GLY A 117 17.58 -3.36 6.04
N ASP A 118 16.61 -3.89 6.79
CA ASP A 118 16.82 -4.70 7.99
C ASP A 118 16.20 -6.09 7.76
N ASP A 119 17.04 -7.13 7.62
CA ASP A 119 16.63 -8.52 7.32
C ASP A 119 15.66 -8.64 6.13
N GLY A 120 15.86 -7.80 5.12
CA GLY A 120 15.02 -7.73 3.92
C GLY A 120 13.75 -6.88 4.05
N SER A 121 13.52 -6.22 5.19
CA SER A 121 12.44 -5.24 5.40
C SER A 121 12.91 -3.81 5.19
N GLY A 122 11.97 -2.93 4.86
CA GLY A 122 12.17 -1.48 4.77
C GLY A 122 11.05 -0.70 5.45
N VAL A 123 11.38 0.49 5.97
CA VAL A 123 10.46 1.39 6.68
C VAL A 123 9.31 1.84 5.79
N VAL A 124 9.58 2.11 4.51
CA VAL A 124 8.56 2.59 3.56
C VAL A 124 7.59 1.47 3.18
N ASN A 125 8.09 0.28 2.79
CA ASN A 125 7.24 -0.88 2.48
C ASN A 125 6.40 -1.30 3.69
N THR A 126 7.01 -1.32 4.88
CA THR A 126 6.30 -1.64 6.12
C THR A 126 5.18 -0.64 6.40
N ALA A 127 5.45 0.65 6.23
CA ALA A 127 4.42 1.68 6.41
C ALA A 127 3.25 1.51 5.44
N TRP A 128 3.50 1.23 4.16
CA TRP A 128 2.42 0.95 3.19
C TRP A 128 1.61 -0.30 3.54
N ALA A 129 2.27 -1.38 3.95
CA ALA A 129 1.58 -2.59 4.39
C ALA A 129 0.69 -2.32 5.62
N LEU A 130 1.17 -1.53 6.59
CA LEU A 130 0.39 -1.14 7.77
C LEU A 130 -0.80 -0.25 7.41
N LEU A 131 -0.61 0.75 6.54
CA LEU A 131 -1.70 1.59 6.04
C LEU A 131 -2.78 0.75 5.36
N ALA A 132 -2.38 -0.22 4.53
CA ALA A 132 -3.27 -1.15 3.86
C ALA A 132 -4.07 -2.02 4.86
N LEU A 133 -3.39 -2.65 5.82
CA LEU A 133 -4.01 -3.52 6.82
C LEU A 133 -4.92 -2.74 7.78
N SER A 134 -4.52 -1.53 8.18
CA SER A 134 -5.31 -0.63 9.01
C SER A 134 -6.57 -0.15 8.29
N ALA A 135 -6.43 0.31 7.04
CA ALA A 135 -7.56 0.69 6.20
C ALA A 135 -8.57 -0.45 6.04
N ALA A 136 -8.09 -1.69 5.90
CA ALA A 136 -8.91 -2.90 5.81
C ALA A 136 -9.60 -3.32 7.12
N LYS A 137 -9.27 -2.70 8.27
CA LYS A 137 -9.64 -3.19 9.61
C LYS A 137 -9.28 -4.68 9.78
N CYS A 138 -8.07 -5.05 9.36
CA CYS A 138 -7.64 -6.44 9.39
C CYS A 138 -7.66 -7.04 10.81
N ASP A 139 -8.21 -8.25 10.94
CA ASP A 139 -8.34 -8.94 12.23
C ASP A 139 -7.00 -9.44 12.81
N ASN A 140 -5.96 -9.54 11.99
CA ASN A 140 -4.64 -9.99 12.43
C ASN A 140 -3.88 -8.87 13.16
N LYS A 141 -4.31 -8.60 14.39
CA LYS A 141 -3.73 -7.57 15.28
C LYS A 141 -2.26 -7.84 15.61
N ASP A 142 -1.83 -9.10 15.63
CA ASP A 142 -0.43 -9.46 15.87
C ASP A 142 0.48 -9.00 14.72
N ALA A 143 0.07 -9.25 13.47
CA ALA A 143 0.81 -8.79 12.30
C ALA A 143 0.95 -7.26 12.29
N ILE A 144 -0.15 -6.53 12.58
CA ILE A 144 -0.13 -5.07 12.68
C ILE A 144 0.82 -4.61 13.80
N LYS A 145 0.69 -5.18 15.01
CA LYS A 145 1.54 -4.84 16.16
C LYS A 145 3.03 -5.06 15.86
N ARG A 146 3.38 -6.18 15.22
CA ARG A 146 4.76 -6.47 14.82
C ARG A 146 5.31 -5.45 13.81
N GLY A 147 4.50 -5.02 12.85
CA GLY A 147 4.90 -3.96 11.91
C GLY A 147 5.09 -2.61 12.60
N MET A 148 4.21 -2.24 13.53
CA MET A 148 4.36 -1.02 14.32
C MET A 148 5.64 -1.03 15.16
N LEU A 149 5.91 -2.15 15.86
CA LEU A 149 7.13 -2.33 16.64
C LEU A 149 8.39 -2.27 15.77
N TYR A 150 8.34 -2.82 14.55
CA TYR A 150 9.41 -2.67 13.58
C TYR A 150 9.67 -1.20 13.26
N LEU A 151 8.64 -0.42 12.90
CA LEU A 151 8.82 1.01 12.62
C LEU A 151 9.38 1.77 13.83
N MET A 152 8.81 1.56 15.02
CA MET A 152 9.29 2.20 16.25
C MET A 152 10.76 1.87 16.54
N LYS A 153 11.20 0.63 16.31
CA LYS A 153 12.60 0.21 16.49
C LYS A 153 13.54 0.85 15.47
N ARG A 154 13.05 1.18 14.27
CA ARG A 154 13.86 1.79 13.20
C ARG A 154 13.97 3.31 13.31
N GLN A 155 13.16 3.95 14.15
CA GLN A 155 13.27 5.39 14.38
C GLN A 155 14.61 5.74 15.04
N LEU A 156 15.29 6.74 14.48
CA LEU A 156 16.56 7.25 15.01
C LEU A 156 16.31 8.12 16.26
N CYS A 157 17.35 8.36 17.06
CA CYS A 157 17.25 9.23 18.23
C CYS A 157 16.84 10.67 17.90
N SER A 158 17.05 11.12 16.65
CA SER A 158 16.59 12.42 16.14
C SER A 158 15.11 12.46 15.78
N GLY A 159 14.43 11.31 15.75
CA GLY A 159 13.08 11.16 15.22
C GLY A 159 12.99 10.89 13.72
N ASP A 160 14.09 11.06 12.96
CA ASP A 160 14.18 10.68 11.53
C ASP A 160 14.19 9.14 11.38
N PHE A 161 14.00 8.67 10.15
CA PHE A 161 14.18 7.27 9.78
C PHE A 161 15.39 7.10 8.87
N PRO A 162 16.10 5.96 8.92
CA PRO A 162 17.25 5.71 8.07
C PRO A 162 16.86 5.70 6.59
N GLN A 163 17.77 6.19 5.74
CA GLN A 163 17.65 6.01 4.29
C GLN A 163 17.97 4.56 3.94
N GLU A 164 17.07 3.93 3.19
CA GLU A 164 17.17 2.54 2.73
C GLU A 164 17.13 2.47 1.20
N GLY A 165 16.77 1.31 0.65
CA GLY A 165 16.59 1.09 -0.78
C GLY A 165 15.61 2.07 -1.45
N ILE A 166 15.71 2.16 -2.78
CA ILE A 166 14.91 3.09 -3.57
C ILE A 166 13.43 2.68 -3.57
N ALA A 167 12.55 3.61 -3.21
CA ALA A 167 11.12 3.33 -3.09
C ALA A 167 10.32 3.67 -4.36
N GLY A 168 10.78 4.62 -5.17
CA GLY A 168 10.10 5.05 -6.39
C GLY A 168 10.55 4.28 -7.62
N VAL A 169 9.63 4.05 -8.56
CA VAL A 169 9.92 3.47 -9.87
C VAL A 169 9.14 4.19 -10.96
N PHE A 170 9.71 4.29 -12.14
CA PHE A 170 8.98 4.62 -13.36
C PHE A 170 9.39 3.69 -14.51
N ASN A 171 8.43 3.41 -15.39
CA ASN A 171 8.61 2.51 -16.54
C ASN A 171 9.23 1.14 -16.20
N ARG A 172 9.01 0.65 -14.97
CA ARG A 172 9.51 -0.63 -14.39
C ARG A 172 11.02 -0.74 -14.22
N ALA A 173 11.81 -0.04 -15.04
CA ALA A 173 13.24 -0.22 -15.20
C ALA A 173 14.09 0.95 -14.64
N CYS A 174 13.47 2.04 -14.18
CA CYS A 174 14.20 3.17 -13.62
C CYS A 174 13.72 3.52 -12.20
N GLY A 175 14.66 3.52 -11.25
CA GLY A 175 14.41 3.93 -9.88
C GLY A 175 14.45 5.46 -9.73
N ILE A 176 13.61 5.99 -8.83
CA ILE A 176 13.60 7.40 -8.46
C ILE A 176 13.47 7.56 -6.94
N THR A 177 14.24 8.48 -6.36
CA THR A 177 14.25 8.72 -4.92
C THR A 177 13.14 9.68 -4.52
N TYR A 178 12.25 9.23 -3.63
CA TYR A 178 11.31 10.08 -2.90
C TYR A 178 11.80 10.26 -1.47
N THR A 179 12.65 11.26 -1.24
CA THR A 179 13.38 11.44 0.03
C THR A 179 12.46 11.52 1.26
N SER A 180 11.30 12.17 1.13
CA SER A 180 10.37 12.35 2.26
C SER A 180 9.61 11.08 2.64
N TYR A 181 9.60 10.03 1.81
CA TYR A 181 8.79 8.83 2.06
C TYR A 181 9.17 8.11 3.35
N ARG A 182 10.45 8.10 3.70
CA ARG A 182 10.93 7.49 4.95
C ARG A 182 10.41 8.19 6.21
N ASN A 183 9.93 9.43 6.09
CA ASN A 183 9.34 10.17 7.21
C ASN A 183 7.82 10.22 7.13
N VAL A 184 7.28 10.61 5.98
CA VAL A 184 5.83 10.80 5.79
C VAL A 184 5.06 9.50 6.06
N PHE A 185 5.52 8.37 5.51
CA PHE A 185 4.75 7.13 5.61
C PHE A 185 4.84 6.47 6.99
N PRO A 186 6.00 6.35 7.65
CA PRO A 186 6.02 5.82 9.01
C PRO A 186 5.22 6.66 10.00
N LEU A 187 5.26 7.99 9.89
CA LEU A 187 4.42 8.87 10.71
C LEU A 187 2.93 8.63 10.45
N TRP A 188 2.52 8.52 9.19
CA TRP A 188 1.14 8.25 8.84
C TRP A 188 0.68 6.86 9.28
N ALA A 189 1.53 5.85 9.18
CA ALA A 189 1.19 4.48 9.60
C ALA A 189 1.07 4.33 11.12
N LEU A 190 1.79 5.14 11.90
CA LEU A 190 1.78 5.11 13.37
C LEU A 190 0.71 6.01 14.01
N GLY A 191 0.24 7.03 13.30
CA GLY A 191 -0.80 7.97 13.76
C GLY A 191 -2.20 7.39 13.65
#